data_AF-A0A2M7SG60-F1
#
_entry.id   AF-A0A2M7SG60-F1
#
_cell.length_a   1.000
_cell.length_b   1.000
_cell.length_c   1.000
_cell.angle_alpha   90.00
_cell.angle_beta   90.00
_cell.angle_gamma   90.00
#
_symmetry.space_group_name_H-M   'P 1'
#
loop_
_entity.id
_entity.type
_entity.pdbx_description
1 polymer ?
#
loop_
_entity_poly.entity_id
_entity_poly.type
_entity_poly.pdbx_seq_one_letter_code
_entity_poly.pdbx_strand_id
1 'polypeptide(L)'
;DIDEETRAFALEPNRIYLNTATKYPRGSVKEKDREFVIGDLIDAFNALEVEGEKVINQVYRKEEIYKGPLLDRAPDLVLTSNTGFDLKARLQAETLTETTIFTGKHTRNDAFLIVKSPDACYVPENPSVFDVFGILESLG
;
A
#
# COMPACT_ATOMS: atom_id res chain seq x y z
N ASP A 1 -4.84 17.81 -10.58
CA ASP A 1 -6.09 17.51 -11.29
C ASP A 1 -5.97 16.11 -11.87
N ILE A 2 -7.08 15.37 -12.00
CA ILE A 2 -7.10 14.05 -12.64
C ILE A 2 -7.82 14.22 -13.97
N ASP A 3 -7.06 14.05 -15.05
CA ASP A 3 -7.55 14.20 -16.41
C ASP A 3 -8.48 13.05 -16.81
N GLU A 4 -9.41 13.28 -17.74
CA GLU A 4 -10.35 12.29 -18.27
C GLU A 4 -9.66 11.11 -18.97
N GLU A 5 -8.41 11.26 -19.40
CA GLU A 5 -7.60 10.17 -19.96
C GLU A 5 -6.85 9.35 -18.89
N THR A 6 -6.85 9.80 -17.63
CA THR A 6 -6.12 9.14 -16.55
C THR A 6 -6.71 7.75 -16.28
N ARG A 7 -5.94 6.68 -16.44
CA ARG A 7 -6.37 5.29 -16.17
C ARG A 7 -6.25 4.90 -14.69
N ALA A 8 -5.24 5.41 -14.00
CA ALA A 8 -5.00 5.16 -12.59
C ALA A 8 -4.25 6.33 -11.95
N PHE A 9 -4.36 6.46 -10.64
CA PHE A 9 -3.67 7.49 -9.87
C PHE A 9 -3.20 6.97 -8.52
N ALA A 10 -2.17 7.62 -7.97
CA ALA A 10 -1.59 7.26 -6.69
C ALA A 10 -2.09 8.19 -5.58
N LEU A 11 -2.28 7.66 -4.37
CA LEU A 11 -2.45 8.43 -3.14
C LEU A 11 -1.43 7.96 -2.10
N GLU A 12 -0.89 8.92 -1.36
CA GLU A 12 0.14 8.64 -0.35
C GLU A 12 -0.38 7.79 0.80
N PRO A 13 0.40 6.85 1.36
CA PRO A 13 1.61 6.25 0.78
C PRO A 13 1.29 5.01 -0.07
N ASN A 14 2.03 4.80 -1.16
CA ASN A 14 2.09 3.55 -1.94
C ASN A 14 0.77 2.97 -2.50
N ARG A 15 -0.33 3.72 -2.52
CA ARG A 15 -1.65 3.21 -2.90
C ARG A 15 -2.00 3.64 -4.30
N ILE A 16 -2.37 2.68 -5.14
CA ILE A 16 -2.79 2.92 -6.52
C ILE A 16 -4.28 2.62 -6.64
N TYR A 17 -5.01 3.53 -7.26
CA TYR A 17 -6.44 3.43 -7.54
C TYR A 17 -6.66 3.47 -9.03
N LEU A 18 -7.49 2.56 -9.55
CA LEU A 18 -7.97 2.65 -10.92
C LEU A 18 -9.03 3.74 -10.99
N ASN A 19 -8.92 4.61 -11.99
CA ASN A 19 -9.88 5.67 -12.24
C ASN A 19 -11.10 5.10 -13.00
N THR A 20 -11.89 4.27 -12.33
CA THR A 20 -13.05 3.61 -12.95
C THR A 20 -14.25 4.54 -13.09
N ALA A 21 -14.99 4.40 -14.20
CA ALA A 21 -16.20 5.18 -14.48
C ALA A 21 -17.30 4.99 -13.42
N THR A 22 -17.26 3.87 -12.69
CA THR A 22 -18.22 3.55 -11.63
C THR A 22 -17.88 4.20 -10.28
N LYS A 23 -16.59 4.53 -10.04
CA LYS A 23 -16.11 5.02 -8.74
C LYS A 23 -15.75 6.51 -8.76
N TYR A 24 -15.38 7.05 -9.92
CA TYR A 24 -14.88 8.43 -10.03
C TYR A 24 -15.62 9.22 -11.13
N PRO A 25 -15.95 10.51 -10.89
CA PRO A 25 -16.74 11.31 -11.83
C PRO A 25 -16.16 11.44 -13.25
N ARG A 26 -14.82 11.39 -13.38
CA ARG A 26 -14.07 11.41 -14.65
C ARG A 26 -13.35 10.08 -14.91
N GLY A 27 -13.97 8.98 -14.48
CA GLY A 27 -13.38 7.66 -14.59
C GLY A 27 -13.28 7.19 -16.04
N SER A 28 -12.07 6.95 -16.52
CA SER A 28 -11.79 6.51 -17.89
C SER A 28 -11.87 4.99 -18.07
N VAL A 29 -11.65 4.24 -16.99
CA VAL A 29 -11.56 2.78 -17.03
C VAL A 29 -12.95 2.15 -16.94
N LYS A 30 -13.31 1.34 -17.94
CA LYS A 30 -14.52 0.52 -17.94
C LYS A 30 -14.25 -0.78 -17.20
N GLU A 31 -15.30 -1.36 -16.61
CA GLU A 31 -15.19 -2.60 -15.82
C GLU A 31 -14.52 -3.74 -16.60
N LYS A 32 -14.89 -3.92 -17.87
CA LYS A 32 -14.30 -4.94 -18.75
C LYS A 32 -12.79 -4.80 -18.97
N ASP A 33 -12.24 -3.60 -18.81
CA ASP A 33 -10.84 -3.27 -19.06
C ASP A 33 -10.03 -3.27 -17.74
N ARG A 34 -10.69 -3.44 -16.59
CA ARG A 34 -10.09 -3.33 -15.25
C ARG A 34 -8.92 -4.28 -15.06
N GLU A 35 -9.10 -5.58 -15.32
CA GLU A 35 -8.05 -6.58 -15.10
C GLU A 35 -6.86 -6.38 -16.04
N PHE A 36 -7.10 -5.92 -17.26
CA PHE A 36 -6.03 -5.56 -18.20
C PHE A 36 -5.20 -4.39 -17.67
N VAL A 37 -5.85 -3.32 -17.21
CA VAL A 37 -5.16 -2.16 -16.61
C VAL A 37 -4.36 -2.56 -15.38
N ILE A 38 -4.91 -3.44 -14.53
CA ILE A 38 -4.19 -3.96 -13.36
C ILE A 38 -2.94 -4.74 -13.78
N GLY A 39 -3.04 -5.61 -14.79
CA GLY A 39 -1.91 -6.34 -15.34
C GLY A 39 -0.80 -5.42 -15.84
N ASP A 40 -1.16 -4.46 -16.70
CA ASP A 40 -0.24 -3.45 -17.24
C ASP A 40 0.51 -2.71 -16.12
N LEU A 41 -0.20 -2.31 -15.06
CA LEU A 41 0.39 -1.60 -13.93
C LEU A 41 1.34 -2.48 -13.12
N ILE A 42 0.96 -3.73 -12.85
CA ILE A 42 1.81 -4.69 -12.13
C ILE A 42 3.12 -4.89 -12.89
N ASP A 43 3.04 -5.13 -14.21
CA ASP A 43 4.22 -5.33 -15.05
C ASP A 43 5.11 -4.09 -15.08
N ALA A 44 4.51 -2.90 -15.23
CA ALA A 44 5.25 -1.63 -15.19
C ALA A 44 5.96 -1.40 -13.85
N PHE A 45 5.29 -1.67 -12.73
CA PHE A 45 5.89 -1.51 -11.39
C PHE A 45 7.00 -2.52 -11.13
N ASN A 46 6.84 -3.78 -11.56
CA ASN A 46 7.88 -4.80 -11.44
C ASN A 46 9.08 -4.52 -12.36
N ALA A 47 8.87 -3.86 -13.49
CA ALA A 47 9.92 -3.45 -14.41
C ALA A 47 10.69 -2.20 -13.93
N LEU A 48 10.14 -1.42 -12.99
CA LEU A 48 10.72 -0.15 -12.56
C LEU A 48 12.09 -0.34 -11.86
N GLU A 49 13.11 0.25 -12.48
CA GLU A 49 14.48 0.26 -11.99
C GLU A 49 15.01 1.70 -11.92
N VAL A 50 15.84 1.96 -10.90
CA VAL A 50 16.62 3.19 -10.77
C VAL A 50 18.06 2.78 -10.54
N GLU A 51 18.98 3.27 -11.37
CA GLU A 51 20.40 2.94 -11.28
C GLU A 51 20.70 1.42 -11.32
N GLY A 52 19.84 0.64 -12.01
CA GLY A 52 19.95 -0.81 -12.13
C GLY A 52 19.36 -1.60 -10.95
N GLU A 53 18.82 -0.92 -9.94
CA GLU A 53 18.19 -1.54 -8.79
C GLU A 53 16.66 -1.52 -8.92
N LYS A 54 16.01 -2.64 -8.58
CA LYS A 54 14.55 -2.73 -8.56
C LYS A 54 13.97 -1.81 -7.50
N VAL A 55 13.07 -0.91 -7.89
CA VAL A 55 12.42 0.02 -6.94
C VAL A 55 11.35 -0.69 -6.11
N ILE A 56 10.55 -1.54 -6.77
CA ILE A 56 9.41 -2.23 -6.16
C ILE A 56 9.85 -3.63 -5.70
N ASN A 57 9.58 -3.93 -4.43
CA ASN A 57 9.78 -5.26 -3.84
C ASN A 57 8.57 -6.16 -4.13
N GLN A 58 7.36 -5.64 -3.90
CA GLN A 58 6.13 -6.39 -4.08
C GLN A 58 4.97 -5.46 -4.47
N VAL A 59 4.09 -5.98 -5.31
CA VAL A 59 2.79 -5.39 -5.63
C VAL A 59 1.70 -6.30 -5.06
N TYR A 60 0.86 -5.77 -4.17
CA TYR A 60 -0.27 -6.50 -3.61
C TYR A 60 -1.57 -6.02 -4.23
N ARG A 61 -2.41 -6.94 -4.68
CA ARG A 61 -3.82 -6.67 -4.94
C ARG A 61 -4.58 -6.55 -3.63
N LYS A 62 -5.64 -5.75 -3.63
CA LYS A 62 -6.42 -5.46 -2.42
C LYS A 62 -6.99 -6.71 -1.76
N GLU A 63 -7.40 -7.70 -2.56
CA GLU A 63 -7.99 -8.95 -2.10
C GLU A 63 -6.99 -9.82 -1.32
N GLU A 64 -5.68 -9.60 -1.49
CA GLU A 64 -4.62 -10.33 -0.80
C GLU A 64 -4.40 -9.83 0.63
N ILE A 65 -4.59 -8.53 0.86
CA ILE A 65 -4.16 -7.84 2.09
C ILE A 65 -5.27 -7.14 2.87
N TYR A 66 -6.43 -6.90 2.25
CA TYR A 66 -7.60 -6.31 2.91
C TYR A 66 -8.74 -7.30 2.99
N LYS A 67 -9.55 -7.20 4.05
CA LYS A 67 -10.73 -8.03 4.30
C LYS A 67 -11.84 -7.19 4.92
N GLY A 68 -13.08 -7.68 4.82
CA GLY A 68 -14.25 -7.08 5.46
C GLY A 68 -15.13 -6.26 4.52
N PRO A 69 -16.20 -5.65 5.06
CA PRO A 69 -17.32 -5.11 4.27
C PRO A 69 -16.98 -3.85 3.47
N LEU A 70 -15.79 -3.27 3.67
CA LEU A 70 -15.36 -2.04 3.00
C LEU A 70 -14.26 -2.29 1.94
N LEU A 71 -14.08 -3.54 1.50
CA LEU A 71 -13.06 -3.92 0.52
C LEU A 71 -13.15 -3.10 -0.78
N ASP A 72 -14.36 -2.71 -1.21
CA ASP A 72 -14.55 -1.89 -2.41
C ASP A 72 -13.97 -0.47 -2.29
N ARG A 73 -13.77 0.00 -1.06
CA ARG A 73 -13.13 1.29 -0.77
C ARG A 73 -11.62 1.20 -0.70
N ALA A 74 -11.04 0.01 -0.64
CA ALA A 74 -9.59 -0.18 -0.64
C ALA A 74 -8.96 0.35 -1.95
N PRO A 75 -7.65 0.69 -1.94
CA PRO A 75 -6.89 0.86 -3.17
C PRO A 75 -6.94 -0.42 -4.00
N ASP A 76 -6.74 -0.35 -5.31
CA ASP A 76 -6.71 -1.54 -6.16
C ASP A 76 -5.37 -2.27 -6.02
N LEU A 77 -4.27 -1.52 -5.91
CA LEU A 77 -2.93 -2.05 -5.64
C LEU A 77 -2.26 -1.31 -4.48
N VAL A 78 -1.45 -2.04 -3.71
CA VAL A 78 -0.55 -1.48 -2.70
C VAL A 78 0.87 -1.92 -3.01
N LEU A 79 1.78 -0.95 -3.08
CA LEU A 79 3.18 -1.19 -3.39
C LEU A 79 4.01 -1.28 -2.11
N THR A 80 4.99 -2.15 -2.09
CA THR A 80 6.11 -2.08 -1.14
C THR A 80 7.38 -1.91 -1.94
N SER A 81 8.18 -0.90 -1.60
CA SER A 81 9.47 -0.67 -2.25
C SER A 81 10.57 -1.55 -1.64
N ASN A 82 11.67 -1.70 -2.37
CA ASN A 82 12.91 -2.22 -1.81
C ASN A 82 13.53 -1.22 -0.81
N THR A 83 14.45 -1.74 0.02
CA THR A 83 15.25 -0.95 0.95
C THR A 83 15.99 0.16 0.20
N GLY A 84 16.02 1.37 0.77
CA GLY A 84 16.63 2.54 0.13
C GLY A 84 15.67 3.39 -0.70
N PHE A 85 14.47 2.88 -1.03
CA PHE A 85 13.46 3.62 -1.77
C PHE A 85 12.29 4.05 -0.88
N ASP A 86 11.82 5.29 -1.08
CA ASP A 86 10.57 5.79 -0.52
C ASP A 86 9.68 6.33 -1.64
N LEU A 87 8.52 5.71 -1.87
CA LEU A 87 7.66 6.07 -2.99
C LEU A 87 6.87 7.31 -2.62
N LYS A 88 6.84 8.28 -3.54
CA LYS A 88 6.06 9.51 -3.41
C LYS A 88 5.06 9.62 -4.54
N ALA A 89 3.83 10.01 -4.23
CA ALA A 89 2.76 10.34 -5.15
C ALA A 89 2.69 11.86 -5.41
N ARG A 90 3.86 12.53 -5.49
CA ARG A 90 3.93 13.94 -5.84
C ARG A 90 3.64 14.14 -7.32
N LEU A 91 2.64 14.96 -7.62
CA LEU A 91 2.43 15.47 -8.97
C LEU A 91 3.50 16.52 -9.28
N GLN A 92 3.95 16.56 -10.54
CA GLN A 92 4.90 17.58 -11.04
C GLN A 92 6.28 17.56 -10.35
N ALA A 93 6.77 16.38 -9.95
CA ALA A 93 8.16 16.25 -9.52
C ALA A 93 9.11 16.59 -10.68
N GLU A 94 10.13 17.41 -10.42
CA GLU A 94 11.14 17.79 -11.42
C GLU A 94 12.12 16.64 -11.72
N THR A 95 12.32 15.75 -10.74
CA THR A 95 13.20 14.59 -10.83
C THR A 95 12.45 13.31 -10.48
N LEU A 96 12.90 12.19 -11.04
CA LEU A 96 12.35 10.86 -10.73
C LEU A 96 12.71 10.42 -9.30
N THR A 97 13.89 10.80 -8.83
CA THR A 97 14.39 10.53 -7.49
C THR A 97 14.95 11.79 -6.84
N GLU A 98 14.83 11.85 -5.52
CA GLU A 98 15.35 12.93 -4.68
C GLU A 98 15.81 12.34 -3.35
N THR A 99 17.00 12.72 -2.90
CA THR A 99 17.50 12.38 -1.55
C THR A 99 17.16 13.53 -0.61
N THR A 100 16.34 13.27 0.40
CA THR A 100 15.98 14.27 1.40
C THR A 100 16.82 14.14 2.67
N ILE A 101 16.80 15.16 3.53
CA ILE A 101 17.47 15.13 4.85
C ILE A 101 16.87 14.07 5.80
N PHE A 102 15.64 13.62 5.53
CA PHE A 102 14.98 12.56 6.29
C PHE A 102 15.12 11.24 5.53
N THR A 103 16.00 10.37 6.04
CA THR A 103 16.33 9.09 5.41
C THR A 103 15.67 7.89 6.11
N GLY A 104 15.02 8.11 7.25
CA GLY A 104 14.29 7.07 7.98
C GLY A 104 12.94 6.75 7.35
N LYS A 105 12.61 5.46 7.24
CA LYS A 105 11.32 4.95 6.77
C LYS A 105 10.77 3.91 7.75
N HIS A 106 9.44 3.85 7.90
CA HIS A 106 8.80 2.79 8.66
C HIS A 106 9.08 1.42 8.04
N THR A 107 9.57 0.49 8.85
CA THR A 107 9.78 -0.92 8.51
C THR A 107 8.68 -1.77 9.14
N ARG A 108 8.24 -2.80 8.41
CA ARG A 108 7.17 -3.71 8.86
C ARG A 108 7.72 -4.95 9.57
N ASN A 109 8.83 -5.49 9.07
CA ASN A 109 9.29 -6.84 9.41
C ASN A 109 9.93 -6.95 10.81
N ASP A 110 10.25 -5.82 11.43
CA ASP A 110 10.88 -5.71 12.74
C ASP A 110 9.94 -5.09 13.79
N ALA A 111 8.65 -4.94 13.47
CA ALA A 111 7.65 -4.55 14.44
C ALA A 111 7.53 -5.63 15.53
N PHE A 112 7.58 -5.23 16.80
CA PHE A 112 7.49 -6.13 17.94
C PHE A 112 6.46 -5.65 18.96
N LEU A 113 5.96 -6.58 19.78
CA LEU A 113 5.04 -6.31 20.87
C LEU A 113 5.68 -6.73 22.20
N ILE A 114 5.67 -5.85 23.19
CA ILE A 114 6.09 -6.15 24.56
C ILE A 114 4.87 -6.01 25.46
N VAL A 115 4.51 -7.10 26.15
CA VAL A 115 3.44 -7.10 27.14
C VAL A 115 4.05 -7.40 28.50
N LYS A 116 3.77 -6.55 29.49
CA LYS A 116 4.14 -6.79 30.89
C LYS A 116 2.85 -7.04 31.67
N SER A 117 2.70 -8.26 32.18
CA SER A 117 1.56 -8.65 33.02
C SER A 117 2.07 -9.32 34.30
N PRO A 118 1.48 -9.02 35.47
CA PRO A 118 1.77 -9.75 36.70
C PRO A 118 1.23 -11.19 36.65
N ASP A 119 0.17 -11.44 35.87
CA ASP A 119 -0.49 -12.73 35.69
C ASP A 119 -0.36 -13.24 34.23
N ALA A 120 -0.82 -14.46 33.94
CA ALA A 120 -0.90 -14.97 32.57
C ALA A 120 -1.85 -14.12 31.72
N CYS A 121 -1.33 -13.46 30.69
CA CYS A 121 -2.13 -12.71 29.70
C CYS A 121 -2.21 -13.49 28.38
N TYR A 122 -3.32 -13.32 27.66
CA TYR A 122 -3.46 -13.94 26.35
C TYR A 122 -2.77 -13.07 25.30
N VAL A 123 -1.81 -13.64 24.57
CA VAL A 123 -1.21 -13.04 23.38
C VAL A 123 -1.28 -14.08 22.25
N PRO A 124 -1.93 -13.78 21.12
CA PRO A 124 -1.95 -14.68 19.97
C PRO A 124 -0.52 -14.98 19.46
N GLU A 125 -0.32 -16.16 18.86
CA GLU A 125 0.97 -16.54 18.24
C GLU A 125 1.40 -15.56 17.14
N ASN A 126 0.43 -15.05 16.36
CA ASN A 126 0.64 -14.04 15.31
C ASN A 126 -0.20 -12.80 15.62
N PRO A 127 0.25 -11.92 16.55
CA PRO A 127 -0.52 -10.78 16.98
C PRO A 127 -0.60 -9.72 15.87
N SER A 128 -1.76 -9.11 15.77
CA SER A 128 -2.03 -7.94 14.94
C SER A 128 -2.40 -6.75 15.83
N VAL A 129 -2.38 -5.53 15.26
CA VAL A 129 -2.83 -4.34 15.98
C VAL A 129 -4.30 -4.43 16.43
N PHE A 130 -5.11 -5.25 15.77
CA PHE A 130 -6.52 -5.46 16.15
C PHE A 130 -6.65 -6.28 17.44
N ASP A 131 -5.62 -7.06 17.80
CA ASP A 131 -5.64 -7.89 19.01
C ASP A 131 -5.35 -7.07 20.27
N VAL A 132 -4.85 -5.83 20.14
CA VAL A 132 -4.47 -4.98 21.29
C VAL A 132 -5.61 -4.85 22.30
N PHE A 133 -6.84 -4.64 21.84
CA PHE A 133 -7.98 -4.54 22.76
C PHE A 133 -8.24 -5.84 23.53
N GLY A 134 -8.24 -6.99 22.84
CA GLY A 134 -8.43 -8.29 23.49
C GLY A 134 -7.29 -8.65 24.44
N ILE A 135 -6.06 -8.28 24.10
CA ILE A 135 -4.90 -8.43 24.98
C ILE A 135 -5.11 -7.57 26.25
N LEU A 136 -5.50 -6.30 26.11
CA LEU A 136 -5.74 -5.39 27.24
C LEU A 136 -6.87 -5.89 28.16
N GLU A 137 -8.00 -6.35 27.62
CA GLU A 137 -9.09 -6.93 28.42
C GLU A 137 -8.64 -8.19 29.19
N SER A 138 -7.66 -8.94 28.65
CA SER A 138 -7.11 -10.10 29.35
C SER A 138 -6.18 -9.75 30.52
N LEU A 139 -5.77 -8.48 30.65
CA LEU A 139 -4.87 -8.03 31.72
C LEU A 139 -5.59 -7.72 33.04
N GLY A 140 -6.93 -7.61 33.04
CA GLY A 140 -7.75 -7.27 34.22
C GLY A 140 -8.29 -5.86 34.20
#